data_AF-A0A7G9WBQ0-F1
#
_entry.id   AF-A0A7G9WBQ0-F1
#
_cell.length_a   1.000
_cell.length_b   1.000
_cell.length_c   1.000
_cell.angle_alpha   90.00
_cell.angle_beta   90.00
_cell.angle_gamma   90.00
#
_symmetry.space_group_name_H-M   'P 1'
#
loop_
_entity.id
_entity.type
_entity.pdbx_description
1 polymer ?
#
loop_
_entity_poly.entity_id
_entity_poly.type
_entity_poly.pdbx_seq_one_letter_code
_entity_poly.pdbx_strand_id
1 'polypeptide(L)'
;MFKFFGKKLNEQKGFTLIELIVVIAIIGILAAIAIPRLGAFTSRAEDAAEKADIRIIESAAQMYYAEVGSFPADISALTEYLDEEILDKYEGTTFDTDNGKISELKVDED
;
A
#
# COMPACT_ATOMS: atom_id res chain seq x y z
N MET A 1 -57.84 -52.36 7.01
CA MET A 1 -57.55 -50.94 6.72
C MET A 1 -56.03 -50.81 6.62
N PHE A 2 -55.49 -50.76 5.40
CA PHE A 2 -54.06 -50.91 5.14
C PHE A 2 -53.49 -49.65 4.48
N LYS A 3 -52.34 -49.22 5.01
CA LYS A 3 -51.26 -48.42 4.40
C LYS A 3 -51.61 -47.02 3.87
N PHE A 4 -50.88 -46.02 4.37
CA PHE A 4 -49.90 -45.27 3.55
C PHE A 4 -49.08 -44.32 4.46
N PHE A 5 -47.97 -44.79 5.03
CA PHE A 5 -46.90 -43.91 5.50
C PHE A 5 -45.91 -43.75 4.35
N GLY A 6 -46.09 -42.69 3.56
CA GLY A 6 -45.20 -42.31 2.47
C GLY A 6 -43.90 -41.74 3.04
N LYS A 7 -42.82 -42.52 2.97
CA LYS A 7 -41.47 -42.10 3.33
C LYS A 7 -40.92 -41.22 2.20
N LYS A 8 -40.77 -39.92 2.44
CA LYS A 8 -40.05 -39.00 1.53
C LYS A 8 -38.56 -39.31 1.65
N LEU A 9 -37.97 -39.92 0.62
CA LEU A 9 -36.52 -40.13 0.54
C LEU A 9 -35.88 -38.79 0.20
N ASN A 10 -35.15 -38.20 1.15
CA ASN A 10 -34.32 -37.02 0.88
C ASN A 10 -33.16 -37.46 -0.02
N GLU A 11 -33.18 -37.02 -1.28
CA GLU A 11 -32.05 -37.15 -2.20
C GLU A 11 -30.93 -36.20 -1.76
N GLN A 12 -30.06 -36.66 -0.87
CA GLN A 12 -28.80 -35.96 -0.61
C GLN A 12 -27.88 -36.16 -1.81
N LYS A 13 -27.91 -35.21 -2.76
CA LYS A 13 -26.93 -35.14 -3.85
C LYS A 13 -25.58 -34.74 -3.25
N GLY A 14 -24.68 -35.71 -3.09
CA GLY A 14 -23.30 -35.48 -2.68
C GLY A 14 -22.48 -34.87 -3.82
N PHE A 15 -21.52 -34.01 -3.46
CA PHE A 15 -20.55 -33.42 -4.38
C PHE A 15 -19.57 -34.49 -4.88
N THR A 16 -19.21 -34.49 -6.16
CA THR A 16 -18.25 -35.46 -6.68
C THR A 16 -16.81 -35.00 -6.44
N LEU A 17 -15.89 -35.93 -6.23
CA LEU A 17 -14.47 -35.60 -6.09
C LEU A 17 -13.89 -34.97 -7.36
N ILE A 18 -14.41 -35.37 -8.53
CA ILE A 18 -13.97 -34.81 -9.82
C ILE A 18 -14.39 -33.34 -9.98
N GLU A 19 -15.59 -32.96 -9.53
CA GLU A 19 -16.01 -31.55 -9.51
C GLU A 19 -15.08 -30.71 -8.64
N LEU A 20 -14.65 -31.23 -7.49
CA LEU A 20 -13.73 -30.50 -6.61
C LEU A 20 -12.35 -30.34 -7.24
N ILE A 21 -11.85 -31.38 -7.91
CA ILE A 21 -10.54 -31.37 -8.58
C ILE A 21 -10.51 -30.35 -9.72
N VAL A 22 -11.58 -30.26 -10.53
CA VAL A 22 -11.65 -29.27 -11.61
C VAL A 22 -11.67 -27.84 -11.06
N VAL A 23 -12.37 -27.59 -9.95
CA VAL A 23 -12.44 -26.27 -9.32
C VAL A 23 -11.07 -25.82 -8.82
N ILE A 24 -10.35 -26.66 -8.07
CA ILE A 24 -9.02 -26.29 -7.57
C ILE A 24 -7.99 -26.15 -8.70
N ALA A 25 -8.14 -26.90 -9.79
CA ALA A 25 -7.30 -26.75 -10.98
C ALA A 25 -7.50 -25.38 -11.64
N ILE A 26 -8.75 -24.93 -11.79
CA ILE A 26 -9.05 -23.59 -12.32
C ILE A 26 -8.54 -22.50 -11.38
N ILE A 27 -8.77 -22.62 -10.06
CA ILE A 27 -8.27 -21.66 -9.06
C ILE A 27 -6.73 -21.61 -9.09
N GLY A 28 -6.05 -22.76 -9.23
CA GLY A 28 -4.60 -22.83 -9.34
C GLY A 28 -4.04 -22.09 -10.56
N ILE A 29 -4.68 -22.22 -11.73
CA ILE A 29 -4.28 -21.49 -12.94
C ILE A 29 -4.47 -19.98 -12.75
N LEU A 30 -5.61 -19.55 -12.20
CA LEU A 30 -5.88 -18.14 -11.95
C LEU A 30 -4.89 -17.55 -10.93
N ALA A 31 -4.61 -18.26 -9.85
CA ALA A 31 -3.67 -17.84 -8.82
C ALA A 31 -2.24 -17.71 -9.36
N ALA A 32 -1.78 -18.65 -10.20
CA ALA A 32 -0.46 -18.61 -10.82
C ALA A 32 -0.24 -17.36 -11.68
N ILE A 33 -1.30 -16.87 -12.35
CA ILE A 33 -1.23 -15.64 -13.17
C ILE A 33 -1.38 -14.38 -12.31
N ALA A 34 -2.22 -14.42 -11.26
CA ALA A 34 -2.55 -13.26 -10.44
C ALA A 34 -1.44 -12.88 -9.45
N ILE A 35 -0.89 -13.84 -8.71
CA ILE A 35 0.10 -13.62 -7.64
C ILE A 35 1.33 -12.80 -8.10
N PRO A 36 2.03 -13.12 -9.21
CA PRO A 36 3.22 -12.37 -9.60
C PRO A 36 2.92 -10.90 -9.95
N ARG A 37 1.68 -10.59 -10.37
CA ARG A 37 1.30 -9.22 -10.68
C ARG A 37 1.11 -8.38 -9.41
N LEU A 38 0.65 -8.98 -8.32
CA LEU A 38 0.39 -8.27 -7.07
C LEU A 38 1.66 -7.61 -6.52
N GLY A 39 2.80 -8.31 -6.49
CA GLY A 39 4.06 -7.73 -6.00
C GLY A 39 4.56 -6.54 -6.84
N ALA A 40 4.38 -6.57 -8.16
CA ALA A 40 4.72 -5.43 -9.01
C ALA A 40 3.77 -4.23 -8.81
N PHE A 41 2.51 -4.48 -8.42
CA PHE A 41 1.57 -3.41 -8.09
C PHE A 41 1.87 -2.78 -6.74
N THR A 42 2.25 -3.56 -5.72
CA THR A 42 2.60 -3.00 -4.40
C THR A 42 3.84 -2.12 -4.48
N SER A 43 4.92 -2.60 -5.10
CA SER A 43 6.14 -1.80 -5.28
C SER A 43 5.88 -0.50 -6.06
N ARG A 44 5.05 -0.54 -7.11
CA ARG A 44 4.68 0.70 -7.83
C ARG A 44 3.84 1.65 -6.99
N ALA A 45 3.01 1.13 -6.10
CA ALA A 45 2.22 1.95 -5.19
C ALA A 45 3.11 2.60 -4.12
N GLU A 46 4.09 1.86 -3.60
CA GLU A 46 5.12 2.37 -2.68
C GLU A 46 5.95 3.48 -3.33
N ASP A 47 6.50 3.25 -4.53
CA ASP A 47 7.24 4.28 -5.29
C ASP A 47 6.40 5.54 -5.57
N ALA A 48 5.10 5.35 -5.82
CA ALA A 48 4.19 6.46 -6.09
C ALA A 48 3.88 7.27 -4.83
N ALA A 49 3.74 6.58 -3.69
CA ALA A 49 3.56 7.20 -2.38
C ALA A 49 4.81 7.97 -1.96
N GLU A 50 5.99 7.37 -2.06
CA GLU A 50 7.26 8.05 -1.73
C GLU A 50 7.47 9.32 -2.58
N LYS A 51 7.17 9.26 -3.88
CA LYS A 51 7.22 10.46 -4.75
C LYS A 51 6.18 11.51 -4.37
N ALA A 52 5.05 11.13 -3.80
CA ALA A 52 4.06 12.07 -3.30
C ALA A 52 4.56 12.76 -2.04
N ASP A 53 5.13 11.99 -1.11
CA ASP A 53 5.70 12.49 0.15
C ASP A 53 6.83 13.49 -0.14
N ILE A 54 7.77 13.16 -1.05
CA ILE A 54 8.85 14.07 -1.47
C ILE A 54 8.28 15.42 -1.96
N ARG A 55 7.21 15.41 -2.76
CA ARG A 55 6.59 16.66 -3.24
C ARG A 55 5.95 17.46 -2.11
N ILE A 56 5.37 16.79 -1.11
CA ILE A 56 4.81 17.43 0.08
C ILE A 56 5.93 18.09 0.88
N ILE A 57 7.05 17.38 1.09
CA ILE A 57 8.24 17.87 1.79
C ILE A 57 8.84 19.09 1.07
N GLU A 58 9.01 19.03 -0.26
CA GLU A 58 9.49 20.17 -1.06
C GLU A 58 8.54 21.37 -0.94
N SER A 59 7.23 21.14 -0.97
CA SER A 59 6.24 22.20 -0.79
C SER A 59 6.33 22.83 0.60
N ALA A 60 6.53 22.03 1.65
CA ALA A 60 6.73 22.51 3.00
C ALA A 60 8.00 23.36 3.13
N ALA A 61 9.10 22.95 2.48
CA ALA A 61 10.32 23.76 2.43
C ALA A 61 10.11 25.13 1.75
N GLN A 62 9.29 25.19 0.70
CA GLN A 62 8.91 26.46 0.07
C GLN A 62 8.03 27.33 0.97
N MET A 63 7.11 26.72 1.71
CA MET A 63 6.28 27.44 2.69
C MET A 63 7.14 28.01 3.83
N TYR A 64 8.07 27.20 4.35
CA TYR A 64 9.04 27.64 5.35
C TYR A 64 9.87 28.83 4.85
N TYR A 65 10.36 28.79 3.61
CA TYR A 65 11.09 29.92 3.01
C TYR A 65 10.22 31.18 2.93
N ALA A 66 8.93 31.04 2.58
CA ALA A 66 8.02 32.18 2.47
C ALA A 66 7.77 32.87 3.83
N GLU A 67 7.87 32.14 4.94
CA GLU A 67 7.66 32.67 6.29
C GLU A 67 8.96 33.13 6.96
N VAL A 68 10.04 32.34 6.85
CA VAL A 68 11.30 32.54 7.57
C VAL A 68 12.33 33.32 6.73
N GLY A 69 12.21 33.30 5.41
CA GLY A 69 13.12 33.98 4.48
C GLY A 69 14.41 33.21 4.15
N SER A 70 14.54 31.97 4.62
CA SER A 70 15.63 31.04 4.31
C SER A 70 15.08 29.62 4.18
N PHE A 71 15.74 28.76 3.39
CA PHE A 71 15.34 27.35 3.30
C PHE A 71 15.72 26.60 4.58
N PRO A 72 14.96 25.55 4.96
CA PRO A 72 15.31 24.71 6.10
C PRO A 72 16.67 24.04 5.85
N ALA A 73 17.44 23.77 6.91
CA ALA A 73 18.66 22.95 6.77
C ALA A 73 18.30 21.45 6.68
N ASP A 74 17.26 21.05 7.41
CA ASP A 74 16.81 19.68 7.54
C ASP A 74 15.29 19.63 7.83
N ILE A 75 14.72 18.43 7.69
CA ILE A 75 13.28 18.22 7.81
C ILE A 75 12.71 18.52 9.21
N SER A 76 13.54 18.52 10.26
CA SER A 76 13.07 18.84 11.62
C SER A 76 12.64 20.30 11.77
N ALA A 77 13.08 21.18 10.87
CA ALA A 77 12.61 22.56 10.81
C ALA A 77 11.20 22.71 10.22
N LEU A 78 10.62 21.62 9.67
CA LEU A 78 9.32 21.62 9.00
C LEU A 78 8.18 21.07 9.87
N THR A 79 8.36 21.00 11.19
CA THR A 79 7.39 20.45 12.15
C THR A 79 6.03 21.15 12.14
N GLU A 80 5.98 22.43 11.78
CA GLU A 80 4.73 23.19 11.68
C GLU A 80 4.02 23.01 10.33
N TYR A 81 4.68 22.38 9.35
CA TYR A 81 4.25 22.27 7.96
C TYR A 81 3.94 20.83 7.52
N LEU A 82 4.45 19.85 8.26
CA LEU A 82 4.34 18.42 7.96
C LEU A 82 3.73 17.66 9.13
N ASP A 83 3.03 16.58 8.82
CA ASP A 83 2.52 15.64 9.81
C ASP A 83 3.67 14.82 10.43
N GLU A 84 3.53 14.43 11.71
CA GLU A 84 4.55 13.67 12.46
C GLU A 84 4.95 12.37 11.74
N GLU A 85 4.01 11.69 11.09
CA GLU A 85 4.29 10.48 10.30
C GLU A 85 5.33 10.71 9.20
N ILE A 86 5.27 11.85 8.50
CA ILE A 86 6.23 12.18 7.43
C ILE A 86 7.58 12.59 8.04
N LEU A 87 7.55 13.31 9.17
CA LEU A 87 8.78 13.75 9.85
C LEU A 87 9.59 12.55 10.34
N ASP A 88 8.94 11.57 10.96
CA ASP A 88 9.58 10.36 11.46
C ASP A 88 10.09 9.50 10.30
N LYS A 89 9.24 9.25 9.28
CA LYS A 89 9.61 8.43 8.12
C LYS A 89 10.81 8.98 7.35
N TYR A 90 10.98 10.31 7.31
CA TYR A 90 12.04 10.96 6.54
C TYR A 90 13.09 11.65 7.43
N GLU A 91 13.25 11.19 8.68
CA GLU A 91 14.16 11.80 9.64
C GLU A 91 15.59 11.91 9.06
N GLY A 92 16.20 13.08 9.24
CA GLY A 92 17.55 13.35 8.75
C GLY A 92 17.64 13.70 7.26
N THR A 93 16.51 13.86 6.57
CA THR A 93 16.47 14.47 5.23
C THR A 93 16.97 15.92 5.29
N THR A 94 17.91 16.28 4.41
CA THR A 94 18.54 17.61 4.36
C THR A 94 18.19 18.36 3.09
N PHE A 95 18.24 19.70 3.14
CA PHE A 95 17.95 20.56 1.99
C PHE A 95 19.15 21.41 1.61
N ASP A 96 19.21 21.75 0.33
CA ASP A 96 20.10 22.78 -0.19
C ASP A 96 19.57 24.15 0.26
N THR A 97 20.36 24.84 1.09
CA THR A 97 19.96 26.12 1.67
C THR A 97 19.83 27.26 0.65
N ASP A 98 20.34 27.08 -0.57
CA ASP A 98 20.34 28.10 -1.62
C ASP A 98 19.10 27.98 -2.53
N ASN A 99 18.59 26.75 -2.74
CA ASN A 99 17.50 26.50 -3.70
C ASN A 99 16.32 25.69 -3.14
N GLY A 100 16.39 25.21 -1.91
CA GLY A 100 15.28 24.54 -1.23
C GLY A 100 14.97 23.13 -1.71
N LYS A 101 15.85 22.54 -2.54
CA LYS A 101 15.73 21.14 -2.96
C LYS A 101 16.30 20.21 -1.92
N ILE A 102 15.80 18.98 -1.89
CA ILE A 102 16.38 17.93 -1.06
C ILE A 102 17.80 17.61 -1.54
N SER A 103 18.77 17.72 -0.63
CA SER A 103 20.19 17.42 -0.86
C SER A 103 20.52 15.97 -0.52
N GLU A 104 19.99 15.47 0.60
CA GLU A 104 20.11 14.08 1.01
C GLU A 104 18.74 13.63 1.50
N LEU A 105 18.16 12.63 0.80
CA LEU A 105 16.94 11.98 1.23
C LEU A 105 17.32 10.83 2.17
N LYS A 106 16.75 10.82 3.38
CA LYS A 106 16.82 9.68 4.28
C LYS A 106 15.42 9.18 4.51
N VAL A 107 15.26 7.87 4.41
CA VAL A 107 14.02 7.15 4.68
C VAL A 107 14.34 6.19 5.79
N ASP A 108 13.66 6.32 6.92
CA ASP A 108 13.75 5.30 7.95
C ASP A 108 12.89 4.10 7.53
N GLU A 109 13.54 2.95 7.40
CA GLU A 109 12.90 1.68 7.03
C GLU A 109 12.68 0.88 8.32
N ASP A 110 11.73 1.29 9.16
CA ASP A 110 11.24 0.47 10.27
C ASP A 110 10.45 -0.77 9.77
#